data_AF-A0A528BES6-F1
#
_entry.id   AF-A0A528BES6-F1
#
_cell.length_a   1.000
_cell.length_b   1.000
_cell.length_c   1.000
_cell.angle_alpha   90.00
_cell.angle_beta   90.00
_cell.angle_gamma   90.00
#
_symmetry.space_group_name_H-M   'P 1'
#
loop_
_entity.id
_entity.type
_entity.pdbx_description
1 polymer ?
#
loop_
_entity_poly.entity_id
_entity_poly.type
_entity_poly.pdbx_seq_one_letter_code
_entity_poly.pdbx_strand_id
1 'polypeptide(L)'
;VEAVKAGTADACISAGNTGALMAMSRFCLRTMATIDRPAIAALWPTLRGESVVLDVGATIGADAHQLVDFAILGTGMARSVFGIERPSVGLLNVGVEEIKGQEEVKEAGRMLREANMASMNYHGFVEGDDIGKGTVDVVVTEGFAGNIALKTAEGTVRQIAGYLRAAMDRTLMARIGYIFAKGAFDRLREKMDVGRSNGGVFLGLNGIVVKSHGGADS
;
A
#
# COMPACT_ATOMS: atom_id res chain seq x y z
N VAL A 1 18.35 -12.01 2.23
CA VAL A 1 18.89 -10.62 2.24
C VAL A 1 20.37 -10.59 1.90
N GLU A 2 21.23 -11.35 2.57
CA GLU A 2 22.67 -11.37 2.24
C GLU A 2 22.97 -11.77 0.79
N ALA A 3 22.25 -12.75 0.24
CA ALA A 3 22.37 -13.12 -1.17
C ALA A 3 22.11 -11.94 -2.12
N VAL A 4 21.13 -11.09 -1.80
CA VAL A 4 20.82 -9.86 -2.54
C VAL A 4 21.96 -8.86 -2.42
N LYS A 5 22.49 -8.66 -1.20
CA LYS A 5 23.68 -7.82 -0.97
C LYS A 5 24.89 -8.30 -1.78
N ALA A 6 25.08 -9.62 -1.88
CA ALA A 6 26.20 -10.24 -2.58
C ALA A 6 25.99 -10.31 -4.11
N GLY A 7 24.84 -9.87 -4.64
CA GLY A 7 24.52 -9.96 -6.07
C GLY A 7 24.26 -11.38 -6.58
N THR A 8 23.98 -12.32 -5.68
CA THR A 8 23.69 -13.73 -6.00
C THR A 8 22.19 -14.02 -6.05
N ALA A 9 21.35 -13.01 -5.77
CA ALA A 9 19.91 -13.03 -5.92
C ALA A 9 19.41 -11.61 -6.23
N ASP A 10 18.35 -11.48 -7.04
CA ASP A 10 17.79 -10.17 -7.41
C ASP A 10 16.82 -9.62 -6.34
N ALA A 11 16.18 -10.51 -5.58
CA ALA A 11 15.18 -10.15 -4.58
C ALA A 11 15.14 -11.14 -3.41
N CYS A 12 14.56 -10.70 -2.29
CA CYS A 12 14.32 -11.54 -1.12
C CYS A 12 12.85 -11.43 -0.68
N ILE A 13 12.21 -12.56 -0.44
CA ILE A 13 10.82 -12.62 0.06
C ILE A 13 10.82 -13.29 1.43
N SER A 14 10.06 -12.76 2.39
CA SER A 14 9.90 -13.40 3.71
C SER A 14 8.53 -13.19 4.33
N ALA A 15 7.92 -14.28 4.79
CA ALA A 15 6.68 -14.28 5.58
C ALA A 15 6.93 -14.09 7.11
N GLY A 16 8.19 -13.95 7.54
CA GLY A 16 8.59 -13.84 8.96
C GLY A 16 8.19 -12.54 9.66
N ASN A 17 8.85 -12.17 10.77
CA ASN A 17 8.53 -10.93 11.48
C ASN A 17 8.92 -9.68 10.65
N THR A 18 7.97 -8.73 10.49
CA THR A 18 8.19 -7.51 9.71
C THR A 18 9.32 -6.65 10.23
N GLY A 19 9.38 -6.42 11.54
CA GLY A 19 10.42 -5.60 12.18
C GLY A 19 11.81 -6.21 12.03
N ALA A 20 11.93 -7.52 12.24
CA ALA A 20 13.19 -8.24 12.06
C ALA A 20 13.65 -8.21 10.60
N LEU A 21 12.74 -8.43 9.64
CA LEU A 21 13.06 -8.33 8.22
C LEU A 21 13.50 -6.91 7.84
N MET A 22 12.81 -5.89 8.36
CA MET A 22 13.15 -4.49 8.11
C MET A 22 14.54 -4.14 8.64
N ALA A 23 14.82 -4.51 9.90
CA ALA A 23 16.11 -4.27 10.53
C ALA A 23 17.25 -4.96 9.76
N MET A 24 17.10 -6.24 9.42
CA MET A 24 18.07 -7.01 8.65
C MET A 24 18.29 -6.41 7.25
N SER A 25 17.21 -6.02 6.58
CA SER A 25 17.28 -5.47 5.23
C SER A 25 17.99 -4.12 5.22
N ARG A 26 17.66 -3.22 6.15
CA ARG A 26 18.34 -1.93 6.31
C ARG A 26 19.81 -2.12 6.67
N PHE A 27 20.14 -3.06 7.54
CA PHE A 27 21.53 -3.31 7.93
C PHE A 27 22.37 -3.87 6.77
N CYS A 28 21.85 -4.89 6.08
CA CYS A 28 22.57 -5.57 5.01
C CYS A 28 22.64 -4.74 3.73
N LEU A 29 21.51 -4.19 3.27
CA LEU A 29 21.39 -3.51 1.97
C LEU A 29 21.67 -2.01 2.04
N ARG A 30 21.54 -1.40 3.23
CA ARG A 30 21.52 0.07 3.42
C ARG A 30 20.41 0.75 2.64
N THR A 31 20.12 2.00 2.98
CA THR A 31 19.21 2.82 2.20
C THR A 31 19.91 3.42 0.99
N MET A 32 19.12 3.83 0.00
CA MET A 32 19.60 4.65 -1.11
C MET A 32 20.15 5.99 -0.55
N ALA A 33 21.12 6.59 -1.24
CA ALA A 33 21.92 7.71 -0.71
C ALA A 33 21.11 8.93 -0.20
N THR A 34 19.90 9.12 -0.71
CA THR A 34 19.00 10.24 -0.38
C THR A 34 17.82 9.84 0.50
N ILE A 35 17.72 8.58 0.93
CA ILE A 35 16.58 8.08 1.71
C ILE A 35 17.03 7.74 3.13
N ASP A 36 16.43 8.39 4.11
CA ASP A 36 16.78 8.18 5.52
C ASP A 36 16.20 6.88 6.09
N ARG A 37 14.95 6.59 5.72
CA ARG A 37 14.18 5.45 6.21
C ARG A 37 13.41 4.77 5.06
N PRO A 38 13.47 3.44 4.95
CA PRO A 38 12.66 2.73 3.98
C PRO A 38 11.17 2.80 4.33
N ALA A 39 10.31 2.63 3.33
CA ALA A 39 8.85 2.49 3.49
C ALA A 39 8.39 1.07 3.19
N ILE A 40 7.28 0.64 3.78
CA ILE A 40 6.53 -0.52 3.27
C ILE A 40 5.47 0.01 2.31
N ALA A 41 5.55 -0.40 1.04
CA ALA A 41 4.55 -0.12 0.02
C ALA A 41 3.70 -1.36 -0.25
N ALA A 42 2.39 -1.18 -0.32
CA ALA A 42 1.43 -2.23 -0.65
C ALA A 42 0.67 -1.88 -1.94
N LEU A 43 0.31 -2.91 -2.71
CA LEU A 43 -0.66 -2.77 -3.80
C LEU A 43 -2.06 -2.91 -3.21
N TRP A 44 -2.84 -1.84 -3.31
CA TRP A 44 -4.16 -1.74 -2.73
C TRP A 44 -5.24 -1.87 -3.80
N PRO A 45 -6.15 -2.86 -3.71
CA PRO A 45 -7.23 -3.02 -4.67
C PRO A 45 -8.22 -1.85 -4.65
N THR A 46 -8.56 -1.33 -5.82
CA THR A 46 -9.47 -0.20 -5.98
C THR A 46 -10.59 -0.49 -6.98
N LEU A 47 -11.58 0.39 -7.07
CA LEU A 47 -12.61 0.31 -8.10
C LEU A 47 -12.06 0.50 -9.53
N ARG A 48 -10.90 1.16 -9.66
CA ARG A 48 -10.22 1.42 -10.94
C ARG A 48 -9.14 0.40 -11.29
N GLY A 49 -8.74 -0.46 -10.36
CA GLY A 49 -7.62 -1.38 -10.52
C GLY A 49 -6.86 -1.53 -9.20
N GLU A 50 -5.65 -1.01 -9.14
CA GLU A 50 -4.81 -1.00 -7.95
C GLU A 50 -4.11 0.35 -7.81
N SER A 51 -3.80 0.73 -6.57
CA SER A 51 -2.97 1.89 -6.25
C SER A 51 -1.80 1.46 -5.36
N VAL A 52 -0.67 2.16 -5.45
CA VAL A 52 0.42 1.99 -4.47
C VAL A 52 0.06 2.78 -3.22
N VAL A 53 0.10 2.14 -2.05
CA VAL A 53 -0.11 2.81 -0.75
C VAL A 53 1.13 2.63 0.10
N LEU A 54 1.70 3.74 0.56
CA LEU A 54 2.89 3.74 1.40
C LEU A 54 2.94 4.98 2.30
N ASP A 55 3.47 4.94 3.51
CA ASP A 55 3.97 3.79 4.22
C ASP A 55 2.82 3.04 4.94
N VAL A 56 2.87 1.71 4.99
CA VAL A 56 1.88 0.88 5.71
C VAL A 56 2.45 0.16 6.93
N GLY A 57 3.59 0.63 7.46
CA GLY A 57 4.06 0.20 8.78
C GLY A 57 5.57 0.10 8.98
N ALA A 58 6.40 0.71 8.13
CA ALA A 58 7.84 0.81 8.38
C ALA A 58 8.17 1.85 9.45
N THR A 59 7.43 2.95 9.48
CA THR A 59 7.81 4.18 10.18
C THR A 59 6.65 4.80 10.93
N ILE A 60 6.93 5.33 12.12
CA ILE A 60 5.99 6.09 12.94
C ILE A 60 6.57 7.50 13.08
N GLY A 61 5.74 8.53 12.93
CA GLY A 61 6.19 9.92 12.98
C GLY A 61 7.09 10.25 11.78
N ALA A 62 6.53 10.10 10.58
CA ALA A 62 7.19 10.60 9.37
C ALA A 62 7.07 12.13 9.33
N ASP A 63 8.20 12.82 9.11
CA ASP A 63 8.20 14.27 8.90
C ASP A 63 7.84 14.62 7.45
N ALA A 64 7.76 15.92 7.16
CA ALA A 64 7.38 16.41 5.84
C ALA A 64 8.34 15.94 4.74
N HIS A 65 9.66 15.97 4.98
CA HIS A 65 10.67 15.53 4.01
C HIS A 65 10.50 14.04 3.69
N GLN A 66 10.26 13.24 4.72
CA GLN A 66 10.06 11.81 4.54
C GLN A 66 8.78 11.49 3.76
N LEU A 67 7.70 12.25 3.94
CA LEU A 67 6.49 12.11 3.12
C LEU A 67 6.79 12.46 1.65
N VAL A 68 7.65 13.45 1.38
CA VAL A 68 8.11 13.74 0.01
C VAL A 68 8.94 12.58 -0.55
N ASP A 69 9.85 12.00 0.22
CA ASP A 69 10.61 10.81 -0.19
C ASP A 69 9.69 9.65 -0.53
N PHE A 70 8.65 9.43 0.28
CA PHE A 70 7.65 8.39 0.03
C PHE A 70 6.85 8.67 -1.25
N ALA A 71 6.51 9.92 -1.56
CA ALA A 71 5.88 10.27 -2.83
C ALA A 71 6.78 9.90 -4.03
N ILE A 72 8.09 10.15 -3.93
CA ILE A 72 9.06 9.83 -4.98
C ILE A 72 9.21 8.31 -5.13
N LEU A 73 9.37 7.58 -4.02
CA LEU A 73 9.48 6.12 -4.01
C LEU A 73 8.22 5.46 -4.57
N GLY A 74 7.04 5.91 -4.13
CA GLY A 74 5.75 5.43 -4.60
C GLY A 74 5.55 5.71 -6.09
N THR A 75 5.95 6.89 -6.57
CA THR A 75 5.98 7.23 -8.00
C THR A 75 6.83 6.25 -8.80
N GLY A 76 8.05 5.95 -8.32
CA GLY A 76 8.94 4.97 -8.97
C GLY A 76 8.32 3.58 -9.05
N MET A 77 7.66 3.14 -7.97
CA MET A 77 6.95 1.85 -7.95
C MET A 77 5.76 1.84 -8.91
N ALA A 78 4.89 2.86 -8.87
CA ALA A 78 3.73 2.95 -9.76
C ALA A 78 4.14 2.99 -11.24
N ARG A 79 5.20 3.74 -11.60
CA ARG A 79 5.77 3.73 -12.94
C ARG A 79 6.23 2.34 -13.36
N SER A 80 6.90 1.61 -12.45
CA SER A 80 7.50 0.31 -12.75
C SER A 80 6.47 -0.81 -12.83
N VAL A 81 5.47 -0.80 -11.95
CA VAL A 81 4.47 -1.86 -11.83
C VAL A 81 3.30 -1.64 -12.80
N PHE A 82 2.83 -0.39 -12.92
CA PHE A 82 1.65 -0.06 -13.72
C PHE A 82 1.97 0.51 -15.10
N GLY A 83 3.24 0.84 -15.40
CA GLY A 83 3.64 1.44 -16.67
C GLY A 83 3.11 2.86 -16.88
N ILE A 84 2.66 3.53 -15.82
CA ILE A 84 2.10 4.89 -15.89
C ILE A 84 3.27 5.88 -15.90
N GLU A 85 3.39 6.69 -16.94
CA GLU A 85 4.51 7.64 -17.05
C GLU A 85 4.44 8.72 -15.96
N ARG A 86 3.31 9.37 -15.75
CA ARG A 86 3.16 10.42 -14.73
C ARG A 86 2.06 10.04 -13.74
N PRO A 87 2.34 9.16 -12.76
CA PRO A 87 1.32 8.72 -11.81
C PRO A 87 0.84 9.89 -10.96
N SER A 88 -0.45 9.87 -10.65
CA SER A 88 -1.08 10.78 -9.71
C SER A 88 -0.71 10.39 -8.28
N VAL A 89 -0.32 11.38 -7.47
CA VAL A 89 0.13 11.17 -6.08
C VAL A 89 -0.71 12.02 -5.14
N GLY A 90 -1.28 11.40 -4.12
CA GLY A 90 -2.05 12.09 -3.07
C GLY A 90 -1.47 11.84 -1.68
N LEU A 91 -1.51 12.86 -0.82
CA LEU A 91 -1.19 12.70 0.61
C LEU A 91 -2.48 12.35 1.37
N LEU A 92 -2.48 11.23 2.09
CA LEU A 92 -3.61 10.84 2.93
C LEU A 92 -3.80 11.83 4.06
N ASN A 93 -5.02 12.33 4.21
CA ASN A 93 -5.36 13.35 5.18
C ASN A 93 -6.77 13.13 5.75
N VAL A 94 -7.12 13.89 6.79
CA VAL A 94 -8.45 13.89 7.43
C VAL A 94 -9.49 14.75 6.70
N GLY A 95 -9.12 15.27 5.53
CA GLY A 95 -9.95 16.09 4.66
C GLY A 95 -9.15 16.63 3.49
N VAL A 96 -9.84 17.05 2.43
CA VAL A 96 -9.21 17.56 1.20
C VAL A 96 -8.77 19.03 1.31
N GLU A 97 -9.26 19.76 2.31
CA GLU A 97 -8.96 21.18 2.50
C GLU A 97 -7.56 21.43 3.07
N GLU A 98 -6.86 22.45 2.58
CA GLU A 98 -5.45 22.70 2.94
C GLU A 98 -5.19 23.02 4.42
N ILE A 99 -6.21 23.48 5.12
CA ILE A 99 -6.12 23.82 6.55
C ILE A 99 -6.21 22.60 7.47
N LYS A 100 -6.66 21.45 6.94
CA LYS A 100 -6.87 20.23 7.73
C LYS A 100 -5.64 19.34 7.71
N GLY A 101 -5.49 18.55 8.77
CA GLY A 101 -4.40 17.60 8.90
C GLY A 101 -3.27 18.06 9.80
N GLN A 102 -2.32 17.14 9.97
CA GLN A 102 -1.09 17.39 10.71
C GLN A 102 -0.19 18.38 9.97
N GLU A 103 0.68 19.06 10.72
CA GLU A 103 1.56 20.09 10.15
C GLU A 103 2.52 19.50 9.13
N GLU A 104 3.04 18.31 9.41
CA GLU A 104 3.96 17.55 8.56
C GLU A 104 3.32 17.21 7.21
N VAL A 105 2.05 16.84 7.20
CA VAL A 105 1.29 16.51 5.98
C VAL A 105 1.03 17.77 5.15
N LYS A 106 0.66 18.88 5.80
CA LYS A 106 0.44 20.16 5.12
C LYS A 106 1.73 20.69 4.50
N GLU A 107 2.83 20.62 5.24
CA GLU A 107 4.14 21.06 4.78
C GLU A 107 4.66 20.18 3.65
N ALA A 108 4.53 18.86 3.73
CA ALA A 108 4.84 17.96 2.62
C ALA A 108 4.01 18.30 1.37
N GLY A 109 2.73 18.62 1.55
CA GLY A 109 1.86 19.04 0.44
C GLY A 109 2.31 20.35 -0.22
N ARG A 110 2.80 21.31 0.58
CA ARG A 110 3.41 22.55 0.07
C ARG A 110 4.69 22.24 -0.72
N MET A 111 5.58 21.45 -0.16
CA MET A 111 6.85 21.05 -0.80
C MET A 111 6.62 20.33 -2.13
N LEU A 112 5.67 19.39 -2.19
CA LEU A 112 5.34 18.66 -3.43
C LEU A 112 4.78 19.57 -4.52
N ARG A 113 3.91 20.53 -4.16
CA ARG A 113 3.40 21.54 -5.10
C ARG A 113 4.52 22.41 -5.65
N GLU A 114 5.39 22.91 -4.78
CA GLU A 114 6.49 23.80 -5.17
C GLU A 114 7.55 23.08 -6.01
N ALA A 115 7.86 21.83 -5.67
CA ALA A 115 8.80 21.02 -6.43
C ALA A 115 8.32 20.74 -7.86
N ASN A 116 6.99 20.70 -8.08
CA ASN A 116 6.33 20.53 -9.38
C ASN A 116 7.05 19.50 -10.29
N MET A 117 7.29 18.31 -9.74
CA MET A 117 8.16 17.31 -10.36
C MET A 117 7.56 16.78 -11.67
N ALA A 118 8.35 16.77 -12.75
CA ALA A 118 7.91 16.25 -14.05
C ALA A 118 7.57 14.75 -14.02
N SER A 119 8.13 13.99 -13.06
CA SER A 119 7.94 12.54 -12.94
C SER A 119 6.58 12.12 -12.36
N MET A 120 5.82 13.03 -11.76
CA MET A 120 4.53 12.74 -11.14
C MET A 120 3.51 13.86 -11.36
N ASN A 121 2.26 13.60 -10.98
CA ASN A 121 1.19 14.59 -10.91
C ASN A 121 0.71 14.67 -9.46
N TYR A 122 1.13 15.70 -8.72
CA TYR A 122 0.66 15.86 -7.35
C TYR A 122 -0.82 16.30 -7.34
N HIS A 123 -1.69 15.44 -6.84
CA HIS A 123 -3.14 15.63 -6.80
C HIS A 123 -3.57 16.54 -5.64
N GLY A 124 -2.83 16.51 -4.52
CA GLY A 124 -3.22 17.15 -3.28
C GLY A 124 -3.55 16.14 -2.18
N PHE A 125 -4.44 16.53 -1.27
CA PHE A 125 -4.89 15.68 -0.18
C PHE A 125 -5.99 14.71 -0.64
N VAL A 126 -5.96 13.49 -0.10
CA VAL A 126 -6.98 12.46 -0.33
C VAL A 126 -7.46 11.89 1.00
N GLU A 127 -8.72 11.45 1.07
CA GLU A 127 -9.29 10.87 2.29
C GLU A 127 -9.24 9.34 2.27
N GLY A 128 -9.60 8.70 3.39
CA GLY A 128 -9.51 7.25 3.55
C GLY A 128 -10.38 6.45 2.57
N ASP A 129 -11.51 6.99 2.14
CA ASP A 129 -12.40 6.36 1.17
C ASP A 129 -11.89 6.49 -0.28
N ASP A 130 -11.08 7.51 -0.57
CA ASP A 130 -10.44 7.72 -1.88
C ASP A 130 -9.42 6.62 -2.22
N ILE A 131 -8.85 5.96 -1.21
CA ILE A 131 -7.96 4.81 -1.40
C ILE A 131 -8.70 3.72 -2.17
N GLY A 132 -9.89 3.32 -1.71
CA GLY A 132 -10.70 2.28 -2.35
C GLY A 132 -11.32 2.72 -3.68
N LYS A 133 -11.60 4.01 -3.86
CA LYS A 133 -12.05 4.56 -5.15
C LYS A 133 -10.94 4.51 -6.21
N GLY A 134 -9.68 4.53 -5.78
CA GLY A 134 -8.54 4.71 -6.66
C GLY A 134 -8.47 6.12 -7.21
N THR A 135 -8.72 7.13 -6.37
CA THR A 135 -8.67 8.54 -6.78
C THR A 135 -7.30 8.92 -7.34
N VAL A 136 -6.23 8.35 -6.77
CA VAL A 136 -4.84 8.53 -7.20
C VAL A 136 -4.13 7.18 -7.36
N ASP A 137 -3.06 7.17 -8.15
CA ASP A 137 -2.24 5.98 -8.42
C ASP A 137 -1.30 5.66 -7.25
N VAL A 138 -0.90 6.68 -6.48
CA VAL A 138 -0.06 6.57 -5.29
C VAL A 138 -0.70 7.35 -4.12
N VAL A 139 -0.95 6.67 -3.01
CA VAL A 139 -1.39 7.29 -1.75
C VAL A 139 -0.24 7.25 -0.75
N VAL A 140 0.16 8.43 -0.29
CA VAL A 140 1.26 8.61 0.66
C VAL A 140 0.74 8.89 2.06
N THR A 141 1.28 8.23 3.07
CA THR A 141 0.92 8.41 4.47
C THR A 141 2.07 8.01 5.40
N GLU A 142 1.99 8.37 6.68
CA GLU A 142 2.90 7.81 7.68
C GLU A 142 2.50 6.36 8.02
N GLY A 143 3.46 5.55 8.45
CA GLY A 143 3.21 4.12 8.69
C GLY A 143 2.22 3.84 9.82
N PHE A 144 2.00 4.75 10.78
CA PHE A 144 0.95 4.57 11.78
C PHE A 144 -0.45 4.62 11.15
N ALA A 145 -0.77 5.72 10.45
CA ALA A 145 -2.04 5.90 9.78
C ALA A 145 -2.24 4.86 8.66
N GLY A 146 -1.20 4.60 7.86
CA GLY A 146 -1.26 3.61 6.79
C GLY A 146 -1.47 2.18 7.28
N ASN A 147 -0.83 1.77 8.39
CA ASN A 147 -1.06 0.44 8.96
C ASN A 147 -2.48 0.30 9.53
N ILE A 148 -3.00 1.35 10.19
CA ILE A 148 -4.40 1.37 10.66
C ILE A 148 -5.35 1.25 9.47
N ALA A 149 -5.15 2.05 8.42
CA ALA A 149 -5.98 1.99 7.22
C ALA A 149 -5.95 0.58 6.62
N LEU A 150 -4.76 0.01 6.40
CA LEU A 150 -4.58 -1.33 5.83
C LEU A 150 -5.32 -2.39 6.66
N LYS A 151 -5.08 -2.44 7.97
CA LYS A 151 -5.71 -3.44 8.84
C LYS A 151 -7.22 -3.25 8.97
N THR A 152 -7.70 -2.01 8.90
CA THR A 152 -9.13 -1.71 8.87
C THR A 152 -9.75 -2.25 7.59
N ALA A 153 -9.15 -1.98 6.42
CA ALA A 153 -9.64 -2.48 5.14
C ALA A 153 -9.67 -4.01 5.07
N GLU A 154 -8.59 -4.67 5.51
CA GLU A 154 -8.54 -6.14 5.62
C GLU A 154 -9.64 -6.68 6.55
N GLY A 155 -9.86 -6.02 7.68
CA GLY A 155 -10.91 -6.37 8.65
C GLY A 155 -12.31 -6.24 8.08
N THR A 156 -12.60 -5.11 7.44
CA THR A 156 -13.89 -4.84 6.78
C THR A 156 -14.18 -5.85 5.67
N VAL A 157 -13.18 -6.20 4.85
CA VAL A 157 -13.33 -7.24 3.82
C VAL A 157 -13.69 -8.59 4.43
N ARG A 158 -12.97 -9.02 5.49
CA ARG A 158 -13.28 -10.27 6.21
C ARG A 158 -14.68 -10.25 6.83
N GLN A 159 -15.09 -9.12 7.38
CA GLN A 159 -16.42 -8.93 7.97
C GLN A 159 -17.53 -9.06 6.92
N ILE A 160 -17.40 -8.39 5.77
CA ILE A 160 -18.36 -8.48 4.65
C ILE A 160 -18.43 -9.92 4.13
N ALA A 161 -17.30 -10.58 3.94
CA ALA A 161 -17.26 -11.99 3.52
C ALA A 161 -17.99 -12.91 4.53
N GLY A 162 -17.84 -12.66 5.83
CA GLY A 162 -18.55 -13.37 6.89
C GLY A 162 -20.07 -13.16 6.82
N TYR A 163 -20.53 -11.92 6.66
CA TYR A 163 -21.96 -11.61 6.52
C TYR A 163 -22.58 -12.24 5.27
N LEU A 164 -21.88 -12.19 4.13
CA LEU A 164 -22.35 -12.82 2.90
C LEU A 164 -22.49 -14.33 3.07
N ARG A 165 -21.49 -14.99 3.66
CA ARG A 165 -21.55 -16.44 3.93
C ARG A 165 -22.74 -16.79 4.82
N ALA A 166 -22.90 -16.09 5.95
CA ALA A 166 -24.00 -16.32 6.88
C ALA A 166 -25.38 -16.12 6.23
N ALA A 167 -25.53 -15.11 5.36
CA ALA A 167 -26.77 -14.86 4.65
C ALA A 167 -27.10 -15.97 3.64
N MET A 168 -26.09 -16.49 2.92
CA MET A 168 -26.27 -17.55 1.92
C MET A 168 -26.62 -18.90 2.56
N ASP A 169 -26.07 -19.20 3.73
CA ASP A 169 -26.33 -20.47 4.44
C ASP A 169 -27.69 -20.50 5.15
N ARG A 170 -28.37 -19.35 5.27
CA ARG A 170 -29.59 -19.20 6.09
C ARG A 170 -30.81 -19.94 5.54
N THR A 171 -30.98 -20.04 4.22
CA THR A 171 -32.19 -20.65 3.63
C THR A 171 -31.84 -21.55 2.44
N LEU A 172 -32.69 -22.55 2.18
CA LEU A 172 -32.53 -23.43 1.01
C LEU A 172 -32.54 -22.63 -0.31
N MET A 173 -33.39 -21.59 -0.41
CA MET A 173 -33.44 -20.72 -1.58
C MET A 173 -32.17 -19.88 -1.75
N ALA A 174 -31.59 -19.38 -0.67
CA ALA A 174 -30.32 -18.65 -0.73
C ALA A 174 -29.17 -19.57 -1.18
N ARG A 175 -29.15 -20.83 -0.72
CA ARG A 175 -28.17 -21.84 -1.17
C ARG A 175 -28.32 -22.17 -2.66
N ILE A 176 -29.56 -22.30 -3.15
CA ILE A 176 -29.84 -22.50 -4.58
C ILE A 176 -29.41 -21.27 -5.38
N GLY A 177 -29.75 -20.06 -4.92
CA GLY A 177 -29.33 -18.80 -5.53
C GLY A 177 -27.81 -18.66 -5.62
N TYR A 178 -27.07 -19.10 -4.59
CA TYR A 178 -25.61 -19.12 -4.60
C TYR A 178 -25.05 -19.99 -5.73
N ILE A 179 -25.66 -21.14 -6.04
CA ILE A 179 -25.19 -22.01 -7.14
C ILE A 179 -25.23 -21.24 -8.47
N PHE A 180 -26.29 -20.49 -8.73
CA PHE A 180 -26.41 -19.67 -9.94
C PHE A 180 -25.47 -18.46 -9.93
N ALA A 181 -25.25 -17.85 -8.77
CA ALA A 181 -24.39 -16.68 -8.60
C ALA A 181 -22.92 -17.02 -8.35
N LYS A 182 -22.55 -18.30 -8.28
CA LYS A 182 -21.23 -18.77 -7.82
C LYS A 182 -20.08 -18.08 -8.55
N GLY A 183 -20.15 -17.96 -9.88
CA GLY A 183 -19.10 -17.30 -10.66
C GLY A 183 -18.92 -15.81 -10.34
N ALA A 184 -19.99 -15.10 -9.96
CA ALA A 184 -19.89 -13.71 -9.51
C ALA A 184 -19.26 -13.63 -8.12
N PHE A 185 -19.59 -14.56 -7.22
CA PHE A 185 -18.97 -14.66 -5.90
C PHE A 185 -17.50 -15.05 -5.96
N ASP A 186 -17.12 -15.94 -6.87
CA ASP A 186 -15.71 -16.34 -7.06
C ASP A 186 -14.89 -15.13 -7.55
N ARG A 187 -15.42 -14.34 -8.51
CA ARG A 187 -14.79 -13.08 -8.93
C ARG A 187 -14.72 -12.04 -7.81
N LEU A 188 -15.76 -11.93 -7.00
CA LEU A 188 -15.77 -11.02 -5.86
C LEU A 188 -14.73 -11.45 -4.83
N ARG A 189 -14.64 -12.74 -4.53
CA ARG A 189 -13.64 -13.31 -3.64
C ARG A 189 -12.23 -13.05 -4.15
N GLU A 190 -11.99 -13.19 -5.45
CA GLU A 190 -10.71 -12.86 -6.08
C GLU A 190 -10.32 -11.38 -5.94
N LYS A 191 -11.28 -10.45 -6.03
CA LYS A 191 -11.01 -9.01 -5.82
C LYS A 191 -10.81 -8.65 -4.36
N MET A 192 -11.48 -9.37 -3.47
CA MET A 192 -11.39 -9.21 -2.01
C MET A 192 -10.23 -10.02 -1.41
N ASP A 193 -9.47 -10.74 -2.23
CA ASP A 193 -8.37 -11.56 -1.74
C ASP A 193 -7.18 -10.67 -1.39
N VAL A 194 -7.08 -10.33 -0.12
CA VAL A 194 -5.94 -9.62 0.48
C VAL A 194 -4.61 -10.35 0.23
N GLY A 195 -4.66 -11.67 -0.02
CA GLY A 195 -3.48 -12.48 -0.33
C GLY A 195 -2.97 -12.32 -1.77
N ARG A 196 -3.76 -11.77 -2.69
CA ARG A 196 -3.35 -11.63 -4.10
C ARG A 196 -2.27 -10.57 -4.31
N SER A 197 -2.39 -9.43 -3.63
CA SER A 197 -1.29 -8.47 -3.48
C SER A 197 -0.39 -8.92 -2.32
N ASN A 198 0.30 -10.05 -2.53
CA ASN A 198 0.99 -10.78 -1.48
C ASN A 198 2.20 -10.01 -0.95
N GLY A 199 1.96 -9.20 0.08
CA GLY A 199 2.99 -8.57 0.89
C GLY A 199 3.30 -7.11 0.58
N GLY A 200 4.11 -6.51 1.44
CA GLY A 200 4.60 -5.15 1.29
C GLY A 200 6.03 -5.13 0.77
N VAL A 201 6.31 -4.31 -0.24
CA VAL A 201 7.65 -4.09 -0.78
C VAL A 201 8.37 -3.06 0.08
N PHE A 202 9.61 -3.34 0.48
CA PHE A 202 10.44 -2.35 1.16
C PHE A 202 11.10 -1.45 0.12
N LEU A 203 10.64 -0.21 0.05
CA LEU A 203 11.17 0.81 -0.85
C LEU A 203 12.26 1.64 -0.16
N GLY A 204 13.22 2.13 -0.94
CA GLY A 204 14.32 2.97 -0.45
C GLY A 204 15.56 2.20 0.01
N LEU A 205 15.63 0.89 -0.21
CA LEU A 205 16.82 0.05 0.02
C LEU A 205 17.60 -0.16 -1.28
N ASN A 206 18.90 -0.45 -1.21
CA ASN A 206 19.72 -0.81 -2.39
C ASN A 206 19.48 -2.26 -2.88
N GLY A 207 18.27 -2.79 -2.71
CA GLY A 207 17.88 -4.13 -3.14
C GLY A 207 16.40 -4.40 -2.86
N ILE A 208 15.83 -5.38 -3.56
CA ILE A 208 14.40 -5.68 -3.49
C ILE A 208 14.11 -6.64 -2.33
N VAL A 209 13.24 -6.20 -1.41
CA VAL A 209 12.76 -7.03 -0.31
C VAL A 209 11.24 -6.97 -0.24
N VAL A 210 10.60 -8.13 -0.21
CA VAL A 210 9.14 -8.28 -0.11
C VAL A 210 8.78 -8.97 1.20
N LYS A 211 7.95 -8.30 1.99
CA LYS A 211 7.35 -8.85 3.20
C LYS A 211 6.02 -9.52 2.85
N SER A 212 6.02 -10.83 2.65
CA SER A 212 4.77 -11.61 2.46
C SER A 212 3.93 -11.67 3.75
N HIS A 213 2.62 -11.86 3.64
CA HIS A 213 1.76 -12.04 4.80
C HIS A 213 2.08 -13.36 5.54
N GLY A 214 2.03 -13.36 6.87
CA GLY A 214 2.37 -14.54 7.69
C GLY A 214 1.43 -15.75 7.51
N GLY A 215 0.26 -15.54 6.90
CA GLY A 215 -0.71 -16.58 6.53
C GLY A 215 -0.79 -16.82 5.03
N ALA A 216 0.28 -16.51 4.27
CA ALA A 216 0.34 -16.80 2.85
C ALA A 216 0.22 -18.32 2.61
N ASP A 217 -0.74 -18.71 1.79
CA ASP A 217 -0.96 -20.08 1.33
C ASP A 217 -0.18 -20.33 0.03
N SER A 218 0.16 -21.59 -0.25
CA SER A 218 0.96 -22.03 -1.41
C SER A 218 0.16 -22.15 -2.69
#